data_AF-A0A7G7ZBB3-F1
#
_entry.id   AF-A0A7G7ZBB3-F1
#
_cell.length_a   1.000
_cell.length_b   1.000
_cell.length_c   1.000
_cell.angle_alpha   90.00
_cell.angle_beta   90.00
_cell.angle_gamma   90.00
#
_symmetry.space_group_name_H-M   'P 1'
#
loop_
_entity.id
_entity.type
_entity.pdbx_description
1 polymer ?
#
loop_
_entity_poly.entity_id
_entity_poly.type
_entity_poly.pdbx_seq_one_letter_code
_entity_poly.pdbx_strand_id
1 'polypeptide(L)'
;MTAPTPTRVHYHKSTRELELGYANGESYRLPVELLRVYSPSAEVRGHGGDTAVLQVGKKDVGLQNITPAGNYALKLHFDDGHDSGLFSWNYLYDLAQHQTAYWENYLQRLEEAGASREPASIQFKQL
;
A
#
# COMPACT_ATOMS: atom_id res chain seq x y z
N MET A 1 -14.83 -1.45 -15.38
CA MET A 1 -15.05 -2.87 -15.04
C MET A 1 -15.14 -2.97 -13.53
N THR A 2 -16.13 -3.69 -12.99
CA THR A 2 -16.29 -3.86 -11.54
C THR A 2 -15.36 -4.98 -11.08
N ALA A 3 -14.44 -4.70 -10.17
CA ALA A 3 -13.55 -5.69 -9.62
C ALA A 3 -14.34 -6.73 -8.80
N PRO A 4 -13.88 -8.00 -8.84
CA PRO A 4 -14.46 -9.04 -8.00
C PRO A 4 -14.26 -8.69 -6.51
N THR A 5 -15.24 -9.06 -5.68
CA THR A 5 -15.08 -8.94 -4.23
C THR A 5 -14.22 -10.11 -3.73
N PRO A 6 -13.16 -9.86 -2.96
CA PRO A 6 -12.34 -10.93 -2.41
C PRO A 6 -13.15 -11.71 -1.38
N THR A 7 -13.07 -13.04 -1.46
CA THR A 7 -13.67 -13.96 -0.48
C THR A 7 -12.76 -14.21 0.71
N ARG A 8 -11.46 -13.93 0.56
CA ARG A 8 -10.46 -14.08 1.60
C ARG A 8 -9.52 -12.88 1.62
N VAL A 9 -9.30 -12.34 2.81
CA VAL A 9 -8.31 -11.28 3.06
C VAL A 9 -7.43 -11.76 4.19
N HIS A 10 -6.13 -11.89 3.95
CA HIS A 10 -5.17 -12.37 4.94
C HIS A 10 -3.93 -11.49 4.93
N TYR A 11 -3.54 -10.99 6.11
CA TYR A 11 -2.29 -10.25 6.27
C TYR A 11 -1.15 -11.16 6.74
N HIS A 12 -0.12 -11.29 5.90
CA HIS A 12 1.11 -11.97 6.23
C HIS A 12 2.05 -11.01 6.96
N LYS A 13 1.97 -10.99 8.29
CA LYS A 13 2.77 -10.07 9.12
C LYS A 13 4.28 -10.23 8.93
N SER A 14 4.78 -11.47 8.77
CA SER A 14 6.21 -11.75 8.61
C SER A 14 6.80 -11.21 7.32
N THR A 15 6.04 -11.25 6.21
CA THR A 15 6.48 -10.74 4.91
C THR A 15 5.93 -9.35 4.59
N ARG A 16 5.03 -8.84 5.45
CA ARG A 16 4.32 -7.57 5.28
C ARG A 16 3.59 -7.51 3.94
N GLU A 17 2.79 -8.54 3.66
CA GLU A 17 1.98 -8.66 2.44
C GLU A 17 0.50 -8.88 2.77
N LEU A 18 -0.38 -8.23 2.02
CA LEU A 18 -1.82 -8.48 2.05
C LEU A 18 -2.19 -9.45 0.93
N GLU A 19 -2.68 -10.62 1.29
CA GLU A 19 -3.22 -11.63 0.37
C GLU A 19 -4.73 -11.41 0.19
N LEU A 20 -5.14 -11.26 -1.06
CA LEU A 20 -6.54 -11.16 -1.48
C LEU A 20 -6.87 -12.38 -2.33
N GLY A 21 -7.74 -13.26 -1.81
CA GLY A 21 -8.27 -14.42 -2.51
C GLY A 21 -9.66 -14.14 -3.06
N TYR A 22 -9.91 -14.60 -4.28
CA TYR A 22 -11.15 -14.36 -5.02
C TYR A 22 -11.91 -15.67 -5.28
N ALA A 23 -13.22 -15.56 -5.50
CA ALA A 23 -14.11 -16.72 -5.64
C ALA A 23 -13.77 -17.62 -6.85
N ASN A 24 -13.11 -17.06 -7.87
CA ASN A 24 -12.66 -17.77 -9.06
C ASN A 24 -11.34 -18.55 -8.85
N GLY A 25 -10.79 -18.54 -7.63
CA GLY A 25 -9.54 -19.21 -7.29
C GLY A 25 -8.29 -18.35 -7.52
N GLU A 26 -8.44 -17.14 -8.05
CA GLU A 26 -7.33 -16.21 -8.16
C GLU A 26 -6.91 -15.70 -6.77
N SER A 27 -5.62 -15.48 -6.58
CA SER A 27 -5.10 -14.88 -5.36
C SER A 27 -3.95 -13.94 -5.70
N TYR A 28 -3.94 -12.81 -5.01
CA TYR A 28 -2.99 -11.73 -5.26
C TYR A 28 -2.34 -11.32 -3.95
N ARG A 29 -1.03 -11.07 -3.98
CA ARG A 29 -0.26 -10.60 -2.84
C ARG A 29 0.23 -9.19 -3.10
N LEU A 30 -0.16 -8.27 -2.21
CA LEU A 30 0.17 -6.86 -2.29
C LEU A 30 1.11 -6.52 -1.12
N PRO A 31 2.35 -6.08 -1.38
CA PRO A 31 3.22 -5.63 -0.30
C PRO A 31 2.62 -4.40 0.38
N VAL A 32 2.68 -4.36 1.71
CA VAL A 32 2.13 -3.26 2.51
C VAL A 32 2.84 -1.93 2.19
N GLU A 33 4.12 -1.99 1.81
CA GLU A 33 4.86 -0.82 1.32
C GLU A 33 4.14 -0.18 0.13
N LEU A 34 3.81 -0.97 -0.92
CA LEU A 34 3.10 -0.48 -2.09
C LEU A 34 1.74 0.11 -1.70
N LEU A 35 0.98 -0.59 -0.85
CA LEU A 35 -0.30 -0.10 -0.34
C LEU A 35 -0.14 1.24 0.38
N ARG A 36 0.92 1.40 1.19
CA ARG A 36 1.14 2.63 1.96
C ARG A 36 1.51 3.80 1.06
N VAL A 37 2.40 3.61 0.08
CA VAL A 37 2.87 4.69 -0.79
C VAL A 37 1.83 5.10 -1.83
N TYR A 38 0.91 4.18 -2.17
CA TYR A 38 -0.27 4.43 -3.00
C TYR A 38 -1.57 4.58 -2.18
N SER A 39 -1.49 4.87 -0.88
CA SER A 39 -2.70 5.03 -0.05
C SER A 39 -3.50 6.27 -0.47
N PRO A 40 -4.81 6.13 -0.77
CA PRO A 40 -5.64 7.23 -1.31
C PRO A 40 -6.14 8.22 -0.25
N SER A 41 -5.63 8.16 0.99
CA SER A 41 -6.26 8.85 2.12
C SER A 41 -5.83 10.31 2.26
N ALA A 42 -6.70 11.17 1.74
CA ALA A 42 -7.25 12.35 2.43
C ALA A 42 -6.38 13.59 2.70
N GLU A 43 -5.30 13.85 1.97
CA GLU A 43 -4.71 15.21 1.93
C GLU A 43 -4.66 15.87 0.54
N VAL A 44 -4.77 15.11 -0.56
CA VAL A 44 -4.68 15.71 -1.90
C VAL A 44 -5.78 15.15 -2.80
N ARG A 45 -6.64 16.05 -3.28
CA ARG A 45 -7.56 15.79 -4.40
C ARG A 45 -6.73 15.40 -5.63
N GLY A 46 -6.57 14.11 -5.85
CA GLY A 46 -5.92 13.57 -7.04
C GLY A 46 -5.51 12.12 -6.84
N HIS A 47 -6.39 11.18 -7.22
CA HIS A 47 -5.98 9.79 -7.44
C HIS A 47 -4.85 9.79 -8.47
N GLY A 48 -3.65 9.36 -8.06
CA GLY A 48 -2.55 9.05 -8.98
C GLY A 48 -2.06 10.22 -9.83
N GLY A 49 -2.04 11.44 -9.30
CA GLY A 49 -1.41 12.58 -9.95
C GLY A 49 0.03 12.81 -9.46
N ASP A 50 0.84 13.46 -10.31
CA ASP A 50 2.19 13.99 -10.02
C ASP A 50 2.29 14.81 -8.71
N THR A 51 1.14 15.28 -8.20
CA THR A 51 0.97 16.05 -6.96
C THR A 51 0.82 15.21 -5.68
N ALA A 52 0.72 13.88 -5.76
CA ALA A 52 0.71 13.04 -4.56
C ALA A 52 2.08 13.09 -3.87
N VAL A 53 2.12 13.38 -2.57
CA VAL A 53 3.37 13.47 -1.80
C VAL A 53 4.10 12.12 -1.84
N LEU A 54 5.31 12.11 -2.39
CA LEU A 54 6.17 10.94 -2.42
C LEU A 54 6.47 10.47 -0.99
N GLN A 55 6.03 9.26 -0.67
CA GLN A 55 6.29 8.65 0.63
C GLN A 55 7.67 7.97 0.57
N VAL A 56 8.55 8.29 1.52
CA VAL A 56 9.93 7.78 1.56
C VAL A 56 10.20 7.08 2.89
N GLY A 57 11.17 6.16 2.93
CA GLY A 57 11.52 5.44 4.15
C GLY A 57 10.46 4.47 4.65
N LYS A 58 9.57 3.98 3.78
CA LYS A 58 8.43 3.12 4.13
C LYS A 58 8.66 1.63 3.88
N LYS A 59 9.88 1.19 3.56
CA LYS A 59 10.21 -0.24 3.36
C LYS A 59 9.78 -1.13 4.52
N ASP A 60 9.85 -0.60 5.75
CA ASP A 60 9.51 -1.35 6.96
C ASP A 60 8.06 -1.21 7.44
N VAL A 61 7.20 -0.53 6.66
CA VAL A 61 5.82 -0.27 7.06
C VAL A 61 5.00 -1.56 7.14
N GLY A 62 4.34 -1.74 8.28
CA GLY A 62 3.40 -2.84 8.52
C GLY A 62 1.95 -2.37 8.63
N LEU A 63 1.04 -3.32 8.76
CA LEU A 63 -0.35 -3.07 9.14
C LEU A 63 -0.52 -3.35 10.63
N GLN A 64 -1.05 -2.37 11.35
CA GLN A 64 -1.53 -2.52 12.72
C GLN A 64 -2.88 -3.24 12.75
N ASN A 65 -3.79 -2.84 11.85
CA ASN A 65 -5.14 -3.34 11.82
C ASN A 65 -5.76 -3.25 10.42
N ILE A 66 -6.76 -4.07 10.15
CA ILE A 66 -7.51 -4.10 8.91
C ILE A 66 -8.99 -4.15 9.27
N THR A 67 -9.72 -3.12 8.87
CA THR A 67 -11.15 -3.00 9.19
C THR A 67 -11.95 -3.00 7.90
N PRO A 68 -12.96 -3.87 7.74
CA PRO A 68 -13.84 -3.79 6.58
C PRO A 68 -14.67 -2.50 6.60
N ALA A 69 -14.69 -1.79 5.48
CA ALA A 69 -15.49 -0.58 5.28
C ALA A 69 -16.69 -0.90 4.39
N GLY A 70 -17.75 -1.38 5.03
CA GLY A 70 -18.93 -1.91 4.31
C GLY A 70 -18.59 -3.14 3.47
N ASN A 71 -19.22 -3.26 2.31
CA ASN A 71 -19.02 -4.38 1.38
C ASN A 71 -18.17 -4.03 0.15
N TYR A 72 -17.53 -2.86 0.12
CA TYR A 72 -16.85 -2.37 -1.09
C TYR A 72 -15.38 -1.96 -0.88
N ALA A 73 -14.91 -1.89 0.36
CA ALA A 73 -13.57 -1.40 0.67
C ALA A 73 -12.99 -2.01 1.97
N LEU A 74 -11.67 -1.91 2.11
CA LEU A 74 -10.93 -2.13 3.35
C LEU A 74 -10.34 -0.84 3.84
N LYS A 75 -10.45 -0.60 5.14
CA LYS A 75 -9.68 0.40 5.84
C LYS A 75 -8.42 -0.25 6.41
N LEU A 76 -7.27 0.15 5.90
CA LEU A 76 -5.95 -0.32 6.32
C LEU A 76 -5.35 0.68 7.32
N HIS A 77 -5.02 0.19 8.50
CA HIS A 77 -4.34 0.95 9.54
C HIS A 77 -2.86 0.57 9.53
N PHE A 78 -2.00 1.51 9.16
CA PHE A 78 -0.56 1.29 9.07
C PHE A 78 0.13 1.65 10.39
N ASP A 79 1.23 0.97 10.67
CA ASP A 79 2.01 1.15 11.91
C ASP A 79 2.78 2.48 11.97
N ASP A 80 3.00 3.09 10.82
CA ASP A 80 3.66 4.39 10.66
C ASP A 80 2.78 5.59 11.10
N GLY A 81 1.66 5.33 11.80
CA GLY A 81 0.71 6.34 12.27
C GLY A 81 -0.35 6.76 11.24
N HIS A 82 -0.38 6.13 10.05
CA HIS A 82 -1.40 6.37 9.04
C HIS A 82 -2.59 5.44 9.23
N ASP A 83 -3.72 5.95 9.73
CA ASP A 83 -4.91 5.14 10.03
C ASP A 83 -6.09 5.35 9.07
N SER A 84 -5.99 6.27 8.11
CA SER A 84 -7.12 6.65 7.26
C SER A 84 -7.24 5.89 5.94
N GLY A 85 -6.29 4.98 5.65
CA GLY A 85 -6.15 4.20 4.41
C GLY A 85 -7.42 3.51 3.89
N LEU A 86 -8.28 4.14 3.08
CA LEU A 86 -9.48 3.50 2.52
C LEU A 86 -9.25 2.94 1.11
N PHE A 87 -9.22 1.62 0.97
CA PHE A 87 -8.94 0.91 -0.27
C PHE A 87 -10.18 0.17 -0.78
N SER A 88 -10.80 0.69 -1.83
CA SER A 88 -11.90 0.01 -2.52
C SER A 88 -11.43 -1.28 -3.21
N TRP A 89 -12.31 -2.27 -3.35
CA TRP A 89 -11.99 -3.52 -4.06
C TRP A 89 -11.48 -3.28 -5.49
N ASN A 90 -12.10 -2.34 -6.19
CA ASN A 90 -11.63 -1.89 -7.51
C ASN A 90 -10.17 -1.46 -7.50
N TYR A 91 -9.77 -0.70 -6.48
CA TYR A 91 -8.44 -0.15 -6.38
C TYR A 91 -7.41 -1.20 -5.95
N LEU A 92 -7.77 -2.07 -5.01
CA LEU A 92 -6.91 -3.20 -4.64
C LEU A 92 -6.68 -4.16 -5.80
N TYR A 93 -7.73 -4.42 -6.59
CA TYR A 93 -7.63 -5.25 -7.78
C TYR A 93 -6.76 -4.59 -8.86
N ASP A 94 -6.94 -3.30 -9.10
CA ASP A 94 -6.10 -2.52 -10.03
C ASP A 94 -4.62 -2.53 -9.61
N LEU A 95 -4.33 -2.23 -8.33
CA LEU A 95 -2.99 -2.30 -7.76
C LEU A 95 -2.39 -3.71 -7.89
N ALA A 96 -3.20 -4.76 -7.79
CA ALA A 96 -2.73 -6.13 -7.94
C ALA A 96 -2.40 -6.47 -9.40
N GLN A 97 -3.24 -6.04 -10.36
CA GLN A 97 -3.01 -6.25 -11.79
C GLN A 97 -1.81 -5.45 -12.32
N HIS A 98 -1.64 -4.22 -11.83
CA HIS A 98 -0.63 -3.28 -12.30
C HIS A 98 0.51 -3.08 -11.29
N GLN A 99 0.69 -4.04 -10.37
CA GLN A 99 1.67 -3.97 -9.29
C GLN A 99 3.07 -3.56 -9.77
N THR A 100 3.55 -4.21 -10.83
CA THR A 100 4.88 -3.95 -11.40
C THR A 100 5.01 -2.51 -11.90
N ALA A 101 4.03 -2.04 -12.67
CA ALA A 101 4.05 -0.68 -13.23
C ALA A 101 3.99 0.40 -12.14
N TYR A 102 3.13 0.22 -11.13
CA TYR A 102 3.10 1.11 -9.97
C TYR A 102 4.41 1.07 -9.19
N TRP A 103 4.98 -0.11 -9.00
CA TRP A 103 6.24 -0.25 -8.29
C TRP A 103 7.40 0.43 -9.01
N GLU A 104 7.53 0.22 -10.32
CA GLU A 104 8.54 0.88 -11.15
C GLU A 104 8.39 2.41 -11.12
N ASN A 105 7.15 2.92 -11.23
CA ASN A 105 6.89 4.35 -11.11
C ASN A 105 7.31 4.92 -9.74
N TYR A 106 7.02 4.21 -8.66
CA TYR A 106 7.45 4.60 -7.33
C TYR A 106 8.98 4.64 -7.20
N LEU A 107 9.69 3.62 -7.71
CA LEU A 107 11.15 3.58 -7.69
C LEU A 107 11.77 4.72 -8.50
N GLN A 108 11.20 5.02 -9.68
CA GLN A 108 11.63 6.14 -10.51
C GLN A 108 11.50 7.48 -9.77
N ARG A 109 10.35 7.72 -9.13
CA ARG A 109 10.12 8.95 -8.35
C ARG A 109 11.06 9.06 -7.15
N LEU A 110 11.43 7.95 -6.51
CA LEU A 110 12.45 7.93 -5.46
C LEU A 110 13.81 8.35 -6.00
N GLU A 111 14.21 7.81 -7.15
CA GLU A 111 15.49 8.13 -7.79
C GLU A 111 15.55 9.62 -8.20
N GLU A 112 14.49 10.13 -8.86
CA GLU A 112 14.39 11.53 -9.26
C GLU A 112 14.43 12.50 -8.07
N ALA A 113 13.85 12.09 -6.93
CA ALA A 113 13.87 12.87 -5.69
C ALA A 113 15.17 12.69 -4.87
N GLY A 114 16.07 11.79 -5.27
CA GLY A 114 17.25 11.41 -4.48
C GLY A 114 16.89 10.79 -3.12
N ALA A 115 15.69 10.22 -3.01
CA ALA A 115 15.16 9.61 -1.81
C ALA A 115 15.39 8.09 -1.78
N SER A 116 15.13 7.47 -0.64
CA SER A 116 15.26 6.01 -0.49
C SER A 116 14.03 5.41 0.16
N ARG A 117 13.77 4.15 -0.19
CA ARG A 117 12.74 3.32 0.47
C ARG A 117 13.13 2.98 1.91
N GLU A 118 14.43 2.92 2.19
CA GLU A 118 14.92 2.51 3.49
C GLU A 118 14.62 3.60 4.53
N PRO A 119 14.11 3.23 5.72
CA PRO A 119 13.92 4.21 6.78
C PRO A 119 15.26 4.87 7.07
N ALA A 120 15.24 6.19 7.28
CA ALA A 120 16.43 6.94 7.67
C ALA A 120 16.90 6.40 9.03
N SER A 121 17.78 5.41 8.99
CA SER A 121 18.37 4.82 10.18
C SER A 121 19.30 5.89 10.75
N ILE A 122 18.82 6.63 11.75
CA ILE A 122 19.68 7.45 12.58
C ILE A 122 20.63 6.46 13.26
N GLN A 123 21.83 6.28 12.68
CA GLN A 123 22.93 5.64 13.37
C GLN A 123 23.26 6.52 14.57
N PHE A 124 22.68 6.22 15.72
CA PHE A 124 23.24 6.63 17.00
C PHE A 124 24.59 5.93 17.13
N LYS A 125 25.63 6.56 16.57
CA LYS A 125 27.01 6.24 16.92
C LYS A 125 27.16 6.63 18.39
N GLN A 126 27.08 5.63 19.24
CA GLN A 126 27.39 5.72 20.66
C GLN A 126 28.82 6.28 20.80
N LEU A 127 28.95 7.31 21.65
CA LEU A 127 30.18 7.99 22.06
C LEU A 127 31.25 7.03 22.57
#